data_AF-H0FDD2-F1
#
_entry.id   AF-H0FDD2-F1
#
_cell.length_a   1.000
_cell.length_b   1.000
_cell.length_c   1.000
_cell.angle_alpha   90.00
_cell.angle_beta   90.00
_cell.angle_gamma   90.00
#
_symmetry.space_group_name_H-M   'P 1'
#
loop_
_entity.id
_entity.type
_entity.pdbx_description
1 polymer ?
#
loop_
_entity_poly.entity_id
_entity_poly.type
_entity_poly.pdbx_seq_one_letter_code
_entity_poly.pdbx_strand_id
1 'polypeptide(L)'
;MREFVATFLDAGLLVLAVLAFVLPALSVLALVLRARPERFPRWNTPGWRRAGIAVLWLPFVVMAVYGGTAWWAAKAYDRYYFFGLLIAFVYLLVAMLVSMGGLFWIRSSRRRLRD
;
A
#
# COMPACT_ATOMS: atom_id res chain seq x y z
N MET A 1 -8.61 -18.30 -25.40
CA MET A 1 -8.38 -18.42 -23.93
C MET A 1 -7.08 -17.75 -23.49
N ARG A 2 -5.93 -17.98 -24.15
CA ARG A 2 -4.66 -17.32 -23.83
C ARG A 2 -4.66 -15.79 -23.98
N GLU A 3 -5.25 -15.25 -25.06
CA GLU A 3 -5.34 -13.80 -25.27
C GLU A 3 -6.16 -13.08 -24.20
N PHE A 4 -7.32 -13.64 -23.82
CA PHE A 4 -8.16 -13.07 -22.76
C PHE A 4 -7.43 -13.02 -21.41
N VAL A 5 -6.64 -14.05 -21.11
CA VAL A 5 -5.81 -14.11 -19.91
C VAL A 5 -4.66 -13.08 -19.96
N ALA A 6 -4.05 -12.87 -21.12
CA ALA A 6 -3.01 -11.86 -21.32
C ALA A 6 -3.56 -10.44 -21.11
N THR A 7 -4.73 -10.12 -21.70
CA THR A 7 -5.37 -8.80 -21.52
C THR A 7 -5.78 -8.57 -20.06
N PHE A 8 -6.28 -9.60 -19.37
CA PHE A 8 -6.62 -9.51 -17.95
C PHE A 8 -5.38 -9.29 -17.07
N LEU A 9 -4.26 -9.95 -17.39
CA LEU A 9 -2.97 -9.74 -16.73
C LEU A 9 -2.42 -8.33 -16.96
N ASP A 10 -2.49 -7.82 -18.18
CA ASP A 10 -2.03 -6.46 -18.50
C ASP A 10 -2.86 -5.39 -17.77
N ALA A 11 -4.19 -5.53 -17.77
CA ALA A 11 -5.07 -4.64 -17.02
C ALA A 11 -4.81 -4.75 -15.50
N GLY A 12 -4.63 -5.97 -14.99
CA GLY A 12 -4.32 -6.23 -13.59
C GLY A 12 -2.96 -5.65 -13.17
N LEU A 13 -1.94 -5.80 -14.00
CA LEU A 13 -0.62 -5.21 -13.80
C LEU A 13 -0.66 -3.69 -13.82
N LEU A 14 -1.45 -3.10 -14.72
CA LEU A 14 -1.63 -1.65 -14.78
C LEU A 14 -2.30 -1.12 -13.50
N VAL A 15 -3.35 -1.80 -13.02
CA VAL A 15 -4.00 -1.44 -11.75
C VAL A 15 -3.02 -1.57 -10.58
N LEU A 16 -2.24 -2.66 -10.53
CA LEU A 16 -1.22 -2.86 -9.50
C LEU A 16 -0.14 -1.79 -9.56
N ALA A 17 0.30 -1.37 -10.74
CA ALA A 17 1.28 -0.31 -10.93
C ALA A 17 0.75 1.05 -10.44
N VAL A 18 -0.51 1.38 -10.78
CA VAL A 18 -1.18 2.60 -10.27
C VAL A 18 -1.29 2.57 -8.75
N LEU A 19 -1.72 1.44 -8.17
CA LEU A 19 -1.80 1.30 -6.71
C LEU A 19 -0.43 1.40 -6.05
N ALA A 20 0.59 0.77 -6.62
CA ALA A 20 1.96 0.85 -6.14
C ALA A 20 2.47 2.29 -6.11
N PHE A 21 2.06 3.14 -7.05
CA PHE A 21 2.40 4.56 -7.06
C PHE A 21 1.58 5.41 -6.07
N VAL A 22 0.27 5.16 -5.96
CA VAL A 22 -0.66 5.98 -5.17
C VAL A 22 -0.60 5.67 -3.67
N LEU A 23 -0.43 4.40 -3.30
CA LEU A 23 -0.43 3.96 -1.90
C LEU A 23 0.67 4.58 -1.03
N PRO A 24 1.93 4.72 -1.49
CA PRO A 24 2.96 5.44 -0.73
C PRO A 24 2.54 6.87 -0.41
N ALA A 25 2.00 7.59 -1.40
CA ALA A 25 1.55 8.97 -1.24
C ALA A 25 0.41 9.08 -0.22
N LEU A 26 -0.59 8.19 -0.32
CA LEU A 26 -1.69 8.14 0.65
C LEU A 26 -1.21 7.78 2.07
N SER A 27 -0.24 6.88 2.19
CA SER A 27 0.35 6.47 3.47
C SER A 27 1.08 7.65 4.13
N VAL A 28 1.88 8.38 3.36
CA VAL A 28 2.55 9.61 3.84
C VAL A 28 1.53 10.66 4.24
N LEU A 29 0.51 10.90 3.41
CA LEU A 29 -0.54 11.88 3.69
C LEU A 29 -1.28 11.55 5.00
N ALA A 30 -1.68 10.28 5.19
CA ALA A 30 -2.33 9.82 6.41
C ALA A 30 -1.45 10.07 7.66
N LEU A 31 -0.13 9.92 7.53
CA LEU A 31 0.80 10.20 8.63
C LEU A 31 0.98 11.70 8.86
N VAL A 32 1.11 12.51 7.82
CA VAL A 32 1.27 13.97 7.92
C VAL A 32 0.07 14.61 8.60
N LEU A 33 -1.14 14.23 8.17
CA LEU A 33 -2.39 14.71 8.78
C LEU A 33 -2.47 14.35 10.26
N ARG A 34 -1.93 13.20 10.64
CA ARG A 34 -1.92 12.74 12.02
C ARG A 34 -0.81 13.34 12.87
N ALA A 35 0.35 13.63 12.28
CA ALA A 35 1.49 14.25 12.95
C ALA A 35 1.26 15.75 13.24
N ARG A 36 0.37 16.40 12.50
CA ARG A 36 0.06 17.82 12.64
C ARG A 36 -1.42 18.07 12.96
N PRO A 37 -1.93 17.59 14.12
CA PRO A 37 -3.34 17.70 14.48
C PRO A 37 -3.82 19.16 14.59
N GLU A 38 -2.92 20.07 14.99
CA GLU A 38 -3.22 21.50 15.15
C GLU A 38 -3.47 22.21 13.81
N ARG A 39 -2.83 21.74 12.74
CA ARG A 39 -2.94 22.32 11.40
C ARG A 39 -4.20 21.84 10.67
N PHE A 40 -4.72 20.67 11.06
CA PHE A 40 -5.88 20.02 10.42
C PHE A 40 -6.89 19.47 11.46
N PRO A 41 -7.50 20.32 12.29
CA PRO A 41 -8.40 19.87 13.36
C PRO A 41 -9.64 19.13 12.84
N ARG A 42 -10.18 19.54 11.69
CA ARG A 42 -11.35 18.91 11.05
C ARG A 42 -11.07 17.48 10.57
N TRP A 43 -9.82 17.14 10.25
CA TRP A 43 -9.42 15.83 9.69
C TRP A 43 -8.81 14.91 10.75
N ASN A 44 -8.81 15.33 12.02
CA ASN A 44 -8.31 14.55 13.15
C ASN A 44 -9.43 14.01 14.05
N THR A 45 -10.68 13.97 13.56
CA THR A 45 -11.81 13.38 14.29
C THR A 45 -11.62 11.86 14.45
N PRO A 46 -12.33 11.21 15.40
CA PRO A 46 -12.19 9.77 15.65
C PRO A 46 -12.43 8.90 14.41
N GLY A 47 -13.35 9.30 13.53
CA GLY A 47 -13.63 8.61 12.26
C GLY A 47 -12.45 8.69 11.29
N TRP A 48 -11.94 9.90 11.03
CA TRP A 48 -10.78 10.12 10.15
C TRP A 48 -9.51 9.45 10.68
N ARG A 49 -9.32 9.40 11.99
CA ARG A 49 -8.21 8.65 12.61
C ARG A 49 -8.27 7.15 12.32
N ARG A 50 -9.47 6.55 12.32
CA ARG A 50 -9.65 5.13 11.96
C ARG A 50 -9.44 4.92 10.46
N ALA A 51 -9.95 5.82 9.63
CA ALA A 51 -9.73 5.79 8.19
C ALA A 51 -8.24 5.87 7.83
N GLY A 52 -7.48 6.76 8.47
CA GLY A 52 -6.03 6.85 8.29
C GLY A 52 -5.30 5.56 8.69
N ILE A 53 -5.73 4.88 9.75
CA ILE A 53 -5.18 3.57 10.12
C ILE A 53 -5.53 2.51 9.07
N ALA A 54 -6.76 2.49 8.56
CA ALA A 54 -7.16 1.56 7.50
C ALA A 54 -6.35 1.77 6.22
N VAL A 55 -6.08 3.02 5.85
CA VAL A 55 -5.21 3.36 4.71
C VAL A 55 -3.80 2.81 4.89
N LEU A 56 -3.23 2.89 6.09
CA LEU A 56 -1.90 2.30 6.38
C LEU A 56 -1.90 0.77 6.30
N TRP A 57 -3.04 0.09 6.36
CA TRP A 57 -3.12 -1.36 6.14
C TRP A 57 -3.21 -1.74 4.66
N LEU A 58 -3.68 -0.83 3.79
CA LEU A 58 -3.87 -1.12 2.37
C LEU A 58 -2.58 -1.59 1.66
N PRO A 59 -1.38 -1.01 1.90
CA PRO A 59 -0.16 -1.51 1.27
C PRO A 59 0.14 -2.97 1.57
N PHE A 60 -0.18 -3.46 2.77
CA PHE A 60 0.03 -4.87 3.13
C PHE A 60 -0.91 -5.80 2.37
N VAL A 61 -2.20 -5.43 2.28
CA VAL A 61 -3.20 -6.20 1.54
C VAL A 61 -2.85 -6.25 0.06
N VAL A 62 -2.49 -5.10 -0.51
CA VAL A 62 -2.14 -4.98 -1.93
C VAL A 62 -0.84 -5.74 -2.23
N MET A 63 0.15 -5.70 -1.34
CA MET A 63 1.36 -6.52 -1.48
C MET A 63 1.08 -8.02 -1.45
N ALA A 64 0.14 -8.48 -0.61
CA ALA A 64 -0.24 -9.90 -0.56
C ALA A 64 -0.91 -10.35 -1.88
N VAL A 65 -1.83 -9.54 -2.40
CA VAL A 65 -2.49 -9.80 -3.70
C VAL A 65 -1.46 -9.74 -4.83
N TYR A 66 -0.58 -8.74 -4.81
CA TYR A 66 0.53 -8.60 -5.75
C TYR A 66 1.44 -9.84 -5.73
N GLY A 67 1.85 -10.31 -4.55
CA GLY A 67 2.69 -11.51 -4.41
C GLY A 67 2.04 -12.75 -5.01
N GLY A 68 0.73 -12.94 -4.78
CA GLY A 68 -0.03 -14.05 -5.36
C GLY A 68 -0.13 -13.97 -6.89
N THR A 69 -0.42 -12.77 -7.43
CA THR A 69 -0.49 -12.56 -8.88
C THR A 69 0.88 -12.70 -9.56
N ALA A 70 1.95 -12.19 -8.94
CA ALA A 70 3.33 -12.33 -9.41
C ALA A 70 3.79 -13.79 -9.40
N TRP A 71 3.47 -14.55 -8.34
CA TRP A 71 3.76 -15.98 -8.26
C TRP A 71 3.04 -16.78 -9.36
N TRP A 72 1.78 -16.45 -9.61
CA TRP A 72 1.00 -17.10 -10.66
C TRP A 72 1.54 -16.74 -12.06
N ALA A 73 1.87 -15.47 -12.30
CA ALA A 73 2.49 -15.01 -13.54
C ALA A 73 3.85 -15.68 -13.79
N ALA A 74 4.69 -15.81 -12.76
CA ALA A 74 5.98 -16.49 -12.85
C ALA A 74 5.85 -17.99 -13.18
N LYS A 75 4.74 -18.64 -12.78
CA LYS A 75 4.46 -20.04 -13.14
C LYS A 75 3.87 -20.20 -14.55
N ALA A 76 3.17 -19.19 -15.06
CA ALA A 76 2.36 -19.30 -16.27
C ALA A 76 2.98 -18.63 -17.53
N TYR A 77 3.88 -17.66 -17.36
CA TYR A 77 4.40 -16.80 -18.44
C TYR A 77 5.93 -16.62 -18.41
N ASP A 78 6.47 -16.17 -19.56
CA ASP A 78 7.90 -15.99 -19.84
C ASP A 78 8.50 -14.71 -19.21
N ARG A 79 9.83 -14.69 -19.04
CA ARG A 79 10.69 -13.77 -18.26
C ARG A 79 10.49 -12.26 -18.47
N TYR A 80 9.84 -11.82 -19.53
CA TYR A 80 9.75 -10.40 -19.89
C TYR A 80 8.81 -9.57 -18.99
N TYR A 81 7.90 -10.21 -18.23
CA TYR A 81 7.06 -9.52 -17.23
C TYR A 81 7.80 -9.15 -15.94
N PHE A 82 9.02 -9.65 -15.76
CA PHE A 82 9.77 -9.53 -14.51
C PHE A 82 10.13 -8.08 -14.14
N PHE A 83 10.45 -7.22 -15.12
CA PHE A 83 10.85 -5.84 -14.83
C PHE A 83 9.70 -4.96 -14.34
N GLY A 84 8.52 -5.05 -14.96
CA GLY A 84 7.33 -4.31 -14.51
C GLY A 84 6.87 -4.75 -13.12
N LEU A 85 6.93 -6.06 -12.86
CA LEU A 85 6.70 -6.64 -11.55
C LEU A 85 7.74 -6.11 -10.53
N LEU A 86 9.04 -6.13 -10.85
CA LEU A 86 10.08 -5.67 -9.94
C LEU A 86 9.90 -4.20 -9.51
N ILE A 87 9.53 -3.32 -10.44
CA ILE A 87 9.27 -1.91 -10.15
C ILE A 87 8.07 -1.77 -9.21
N ALA A 88 6.95 -2.43 -9.52
CA ALA A 88 5.76 -2.42 -8.66
C ALA A 88 6.06 -2.94 -7.25
N PHE A 89 6.88 -3.98 -7.14
CA PHE A 89 7.33 -4.54 -5.87
C PHE A 89 8.10 -3.52 -5.03
N VAL A 90 9.06 -2.79 -5.61
CA VAL A 90 9.86 -1.79 -4.88
C VAL A 90 8.97 -0.68 -4.32
N TYR A 91 8.04 -0.16 -5.11
CA TYR A 91 7.11 0.88 -4.66
C TYR A 91 6.16 0.40 -3.55
N LEU A 92 5.61 -0.81 -3.68
CA LEU A 92 4.77 -1.42 -2.65
C LEU A 92 5.55 -1.69 -1.36
N LEU A 93 6.82 -2.11 -1.48
CA LEU A 93 7.69 -2.31 -0.33
C LEU A 93 7.93 -1.00 0.43
N VAL A 94 8.19 0.10 -0.28
CA VAL A 94 8.32 1.43 0.34
C VAL A 94 7.02 1.83 1.06
N ALA A 95 5.86 1.65 0.40
CA ALA A 95 4.57 1.95 1.03
C ALA A 95 4.34 1.12 2.30
N MET A 96 4.71 -0.17 2.28
CA MET A 96 4.64 -1.05 3.45
C MET A 96 5.56 -0.58 4.56
N LEU A 97 6.81 -0.22 4.28
CA LEU A 97 7.77 0.24 5.30
C LEU A 97 7.31 1.55 5.95
N VAL A 98 6.84 2.51 5.15
CA VAL A 98 6.26 3.77 5.65
C VAL A 98 5.04 3.48 6.51
N SER A 99 4.16 2.58 6.07
CA SER A 99 2.97 2.22 6.81
C SER A 99 3.28 1.46 8.10
N MET A 100 4.27 0.58 8.08
CA MET A 100 4.75 -0.16 9.25
C MET A 100 5.29 0.79 10.30
N GLY A 101 6.18 1.72 9.90
CA GLY A 101 6.69 2.78 10.77
C GLY A 101 5.57 3.65 11.34
N GLY A 102 4.59 3.99 10.50
CA GLY A 102 3.39 4.71 10.90
C GLY A 102 2.57 3.99 11.97
N LEU A 103 2.19 2.74 11.73
CA LEU A 103 1.44 1.91 12.67
C LEU A 103 2.22 1.67 13.98
N PHE A 104 3.53 1.50 13.89
CA PHE A 104 4.40 1.37 15.06
C PHE A 104 4.44 2.65 15.90
N TRP A 105 4.60 3.81 15.27
CA TRP A 105 4.54 5.11 15.94
C TRP A 105 3.19 5.31 16.65
N ILE A 106 2.09 4.97 15.97
CA ILE A 106 0.73 5.03 16.52
C ILE A 106 0.57 4.13 17.75
N ARG A 107 1.12 2.91 17.70
CA ARG A 107 1.04 1.94 18.80
C ARG A 107 1.87 2.41 19.99
N SER A 108 3.09 2.89 19.75
CA SER A 108 4.00 3.36 20.81
C SER A 108 3.50 4.64 21.48
N SER A 109 2.91 5.58 20.73
CA SER A 109 2.33 6.80 21.29
C SER A 109 1.12 6.54 22.19
N ARG A 110 0.34 5.48 21.91
CA ARG A 110 -0.78 5.07 22.78
C ARG A 110 -0.32 4.44 24.09
N ARG A 111 0.82 3.73 24.08
CA ARG A 111 1.38 3.12 25.30
C ARG A 111 1.86 4.18 26.28
N ARG A 112 2.56 5.21 25.81
CA ARG A 112 3.04 6.34 26.66
C ARG A 112 1.94 7.18 27.32
N LEU A 113 0.70 7.09 26.87
CA LEU A 113 -0.44 7.82 27.46
C LEU A 113 -1.20 7.00 28.51
N ARG A 114 -0.84 5.72 28.70
CA ARG A 114 -1.46 4.82 29.67
C ARG A 114 -0.61 4.59 30.93
N ASP A 115 0.67 4.95 30.88
CA ASP A 115 1.60 4.96 32.01
C ASP A 115 1.61 6.37 32.64
#